data_AF-A0A392PB35-F1
#
_entry.id   AF-A0A392PB35-F1
#
_cell.length_a   1.000
_cell.length_b   1.000
_cell.length_c   1.000
_cell.angle_alpha   90.00
_cell.angle_beta   90.00
_cell.angle_gamma   90.00
#
_symmetry.space_group_name_H-M   'P 1'
#
loop_
_entity.id
_entity.type
_entity.pdbx_description
1 polymer ?
#
loop_
_entity_poly.entity_id
_entity_poly.type
_entity_poly.pdbx_seq_one_letter_code
_entity_poly.pdbx_strand_id
1 'polypeptide(L)'
;MNNCACMYAGFFINCGGTNDVTVDSLKYIPDGSYTKVGSVATINKTDLLPTLTTLRYFPNTQSRKFCYTFPVIKGNKYLVKTIYYYGEFDGGKQPPVFDQIIEGTKWSVVNTTEDYAKGLSSYYEVVVVSHGKKLSVCLARNEHTGSSSPFISALEVKSLDGSLYNPIDFSKYALVTVSRHHFGGEDII
;
A
#
# COMPACT_ATOMS: atom_id res chain seq x y z
N MET A 1 -24.76 -28.09 0.26
CA MET A 1 -24.91 -26.82 1.00
C MET A 1 -23.71 -25.97 0.63
N ASN A 2 -23.86 -25.13 -0.39
CA ASN A 2 -22.78 -24.30 -0.92
C ASN A 2 -22.73 -23.01 -0.11
N ASN A 3 -21.79 -22.93 0.84
CA ASN A 3 -21.41 -21.66 1.46
C ASN A 3 -20.68 -20.83 0.41
N CYS A 4 -21.43 -20.06 -0.38
CA CYS A 4 -20.89 -18.96 -1.16
C CYS A 4 -20.52 -17.85 -0.17
N ALA A 5 -19.36 -17.99 0.47
CA ALA A 5 -18.83 -16.94 1.33
C ALA A 5 -18.61 -15.69 0.47
N CYS A 6 -19.26 -14.61 0.88
CA CYS A 6 -19.25 -13.27 0.31
C CYS A 6 -17.91 -12.90 -0.38
N MET A 7 -17.89 -12.85 -1.71
CA MET A 7 -16.71 -12.55 -2.52
C MET A 7 -16.42 -11.04 -2.61
N TYR A 8 -16.59 -10.30 -1.50
CA TYR A 8 -16.15 -8.90 -1.35
C TYR A 8 -14.94 -8.78 -0.41
N ALA A 9 -14.03 -9.76 -0.44
CA ALA A 9 -12.84 -9.77 0.42
C ALA A 9 -11.66 -9.07 -0.28
N GLY A 10 -11.36 -7.85 0.16
CA GLY A 10 -10.08 -7.21 -0.16
C GLY A 10 -8.91 -7.85 0.60
N PHE A 11 -7.69 -7.60 0.14
CA PHE A 11 -6.48 -7.93 0.89
C PHE A 11 -6.10 -6.74 1.76
N PHE A 12 -5.96 -6.95 3.06
CA PHE A 12 -5.57 -5.94 4.03
C PHE A 12 -4.30 -6.43 4.72
N ILE A 13 -3.18 -5.79 4.43
CA ILE A 13 -1.86 -6.33 4.75
C ILE A 13 -1.18 -5.45 5.80
N ASN A 14 -0.81 -6.07 6.91
CA ASN A 14 0.05 -5.50 7.94
C ASN A 14 1.51 -5.83 7.59
N CYS A 15 2.24 -4.88 6.98
CA CYS A 15 3.57 -5.12 6.46
C CYS A 15 4.59 -5.26 7.59
N GLY A 16 5.36 -6.35 7.57
CA GLY A 16 6.29 -6.68 8.65
C GLY A 16 5.65 -7.18 9.96
N GLY A 17 4.32 -7.18 10.08
CA GLY A 17 3.63 -7.75 11.22
C GLY A 17 3.71 -9.28 11.25
N THR A 18 3.67 -9.86 12.45
CA THR A 18 3.64 -11.32 12.65
C THR A 18 2.26 -11.85 13.04
N ASN A 19 1.38 -10.97 13.50
CA ASN A 19 0.02 -11.29 13.95
C ASN A 19 -1.01 -10.47 13.17
N ASP A 20 -2.23 -10.98 13.14
CA ASP A 20 -3.38 -10.23 12.66
C ASP A 20 -3.66 -9.04 13.59
N VAL A 21 -4.02 -7.90 13.00
CA VAL A 21 -4.43 -6.70 13.74
C VAL A 21 -5.73 -6.16 13.17
N THR A 22 -6.53 -5.47 14.01
CA THR A 22 -7.79 -4.86 13.57
C THR A 22 -7.69 -3.35 13.69
N VAL A 23 -8.05 -2.65 12.61
CA VAL A 23 -8.13 -1.19 12.53
C VAL A 23 -9.45 -0.84 11.85
N ASP A 24 -10.29 -0.02 12.47
CA ASP A 24 -11.59 0.43 11.94
C ASP A 24 -12.49 -0.72 11.44
N SER A 25 -12.60 -1.78 12.25
CA SER A 25 -13.32 -3.03 11.91
C SER A 25 -12.73 -3.85 10.75
N LEU A 26 -11.60 -3.43 10.18
CA LEU A 26 -10.89 -4.15 9.14
C LEU A 26 -9.76 -4.99 9.75
N LYS A 27 -9.76 -6.28 9.41
CA LYS A 27 -8.72 -7.22 9.83
C LYS A 27 -7.56 -7.21 8.84
N TYR A 28 -6.39 -6.78 9.29
CA TYR A 28 -5.14 -6.81 8.55
C TYR A 28 -4.33 -8.05 8.93
N ILE A 29 -3.79 -8.75 7.93
CA ILE A 29 -3.02 -9.98 8.11
C ILE A 29 -1.52 -9.75 7.78
N PRO A 30 -0.61 -10.59 8.32
CA PRO A 30 0.82 -10.56 7.98
C PRO A 30 1.10 -10.64 6.47
N ASP A 31 2.14 -9.98 6.03
CA ASP A 31 2.49 -9.88 4.61
C ASP A 31 3.22 -11.08 3.99
N GLY A 32 3.60 -12.08 4.80
CA GLY A 32 4.47 -13.18 4.40
C GLY A 32 3.93 -14.04 3.25
N SER A 33 2.62 -14.01 2.97
CA SER A 33 2.02 -14.71 1.83
C SER A 33 2.14 -13.95 0.50
N TYR A 34 2.43 -12.65 0.54
CA TYR A 34 2.37 -11.75 -0.61
C TYR A 34 3.74 -11.23 -1.05
N THR A 35 4.72 -11.24 -0.14
CA THR A 35 6.13 -10.98 -0.46
C THR A 35 7.06 -11.86 0.38
N LYS A 36 8.21 -12.22 -0.20
CA LYS A 36 9.23 -13.08 0.45
C LYS A 36 10.58 -12.39 0.63
N VAL A 37 10.67 -11.11 0.24
CA VAL A 37 11.90 -10.33 0.27
C VAL A 37 11.77 -9.14 1.22
N GLY A 38 12.87 -8.44 1.45
CA GLY A 38 12.91 -7.31 2.37
C GLY A 38 13.06 -7.74 3.83
N SER A 39 13.29 -6.76 4.67
CA SER A 39 13.52 -6.87 6.10
C SER A 39 12.40 -6.17 6.87
N VAL A 40 12.26 -6.49 8.15
CA VAL A 40 11.18 -5.96 9.00
C VAL A 40 11.78 -5.02 10.04
N ALA A 41 11.07 -3.94 10.35
CA ALA A 41 11.36 -3.07 11.48
C ALA A 41 10.11 -2.84 12.33
N THR A 42 10.32 -2.66 13.63
CA THR A 42 9.30 -2.28 14.60
C THR A 42 9.50 -0.83 14.99
N ILE A 43 8.40 -0.09 15.11
CA ILE A 43 8.39 1.31 15.49
C ILE A 43 7.81 1.41 16.90
N ASN A 44 8.65 1.86 17.84
CA ASN A 44 8.28 2.01 19.23
C ASN A 44 7.84 3.46 19.52
N LYS A 45 6.61 3.80 19.11
CA LYS A 45 5.95 5.07 19.48
C LYS A 45 4.57 4.79 20.07
N THR A 46 4.14 5.62 21.02
CA THR A 46 2.79 5.52 21.59
C THR A 46 1.76 6.00 20.57
N ASP A 47 0.50 5.57 20.77
CA ASP A 47 -0.66 6.10 20.06
C ASP A 47 -0.64 5.90 18.52
N LEU A 48 0.14 4.93 18.04
CA LEU A 48 0.09 4.50 16.65
C LEU A 48 -1.02 3.48 16.43
N LEU A 49 -1.66 3.57 15.26
CA LEU A 49 -2.51 2.48 14.76
C LEU A 49 -1.67 1.19 14.69
N PRO A 50 -2.25 0.02 15.04
CA PRO A 50 -1.53 -1.25 15.00
C PRO A 50 -0.78 -1.53 13.68
N THR A 51 -1.36 -1.13 12.54
CA THR A 51 -0.76 -1.28 11.20
C THR A 51 0.44 -0.36 10.91
N LEU A 52 0.74 0.58 11.81
CA LEU A 52 1.88 1.50 11.71
C LEU A 52 3.01 1.15 12.70
N THR A 53 2.78 0.15 13.56
CA THR A 53 3.78 -0.29 14.55
C THR A 53 4.87 -1.17 13.94
N THR A 54 4.64 -1.71 12.75
CA THR A 54 5.63 -2.46 11.98
C THR A 54 5.69 -1.96 10.54
N LEU A 55 6.82 -2.19 9.89
CA LEU A 55 6.94 -2.02 8.45
C LEU A 55 7.87 -3.08 7.84
N ARG A 56 7.76 -3.22 6.52
CA ARG A 56 8.75 -3.92 5.71
C ARG A 56 9.55 -2.92 4.89
N TYR A 57 10.87 -3.06 4.89
CA TYR A 57 11.79 -2.24 4.10
C TYR A 57 12.68 -3.09 3.19
N PHE A 58 13.21 -2.48 2.14
CA PHE A 58 13.92 -3.17 1.07
C PHE A 58 15.34 -2.61 0.87
N PRO A 59 16.33 -3.13 1.63
CA PRO A 59 17.69 -2.58 1.63
C PRO A 59 18.55 -3.04 0.45
N ASN A 60 18.12 -4.04 -0.32
CA ASN A 60 18.91 -4.57 -1.42
C ASN A 60 19.05 -3.50 -2.54
N THR A 61 20.28 -3.09 -2.84
CA THR A 61 20.57 -2.08 -3.87
C THR A 61 20.76 -2.67 -5.27
N GLN A 62 20.88 -3.99 -5.39
CA GLN A 62 21.07 -4.70 -6.67
C GLN A 62 19.74 -4.99 -7.37
N SER A 63 18.64 -5.07 -6.63
CA SER A 63 17.31 -5.26 -7.22
C SER A 63 16.72 -3.95 -7.70
N ARG A 64 16.10 -3.97 -8.88
CA ARG A 64 15.43 -2.78 -9.46
C ARG A 64 14.07 -2.49 -8.82
N LYS A 65 13.38 -3.50 -8.28
CA LYS A 65 12.07 -3.35 -7.63
C LYS A 65 11.78 -4.51 -6.66
N PHE A 66 10.85 -4.27 -5.74
CA PHE A 66 10.38 -5.24 -4.74
C PHE A 66 8.86 -5.28 -4.78
N CYS A 67 8.28 -6.45 -5.00
CA CYS A 67 6.85 -6.56 -5.32
C CYS A 67 6.10 -7.39 -4.28
N TYR A 68 4.90 -6.91 -3.97
CA TYR A 68 3.80 -7.70 -3.44
C TYR A 68 2.98 -8.25 -4.61
N THR A 69 2.51 -9.49 -4.50
CA THR A 69 1.68 -10.13 -5.53
C THR A 69 0.41 -10.70 -4.94
N PHE A 70 -0.74 -10.26 -5.47
CA PHE A 70 -2.06 -10.66 -4.99
C PHE A 70 -2.79 -11.49 -6.04
N PRO A 71 -3.45 -12.61 -5.66
CA PRO A 71 -4.36 -13.30 -6.55
C PRO A 71 -5.62 -12.44 -6.76
N VAL A 72 -5.97 -12.16 -8.02
CA VAL A 72 -7.10 -11.29 -8.38
C VAL A 72 -7.89 -11.87 -9.55
N ILE A 73 -9.06 -11.29 -9.80
CA ILE A 73 -9.93 -11.63 -10.92
C ILE A 73 -9.56 -10.75 -12.11
N LYS A 74 -9.22 -11.39 -13.24
CA LYS A 74 -8.94 -10.70 -14.50
C LYS A 74 -10.17 -9.89 -14.94
N GLY A 75 -9.95 -8.66 -15.37
CA GLY A 75 -10.99 -7.73 -15.82
C GLY A 75 -11.73 -7.02 -14.68
N ASN A 76 -11.48 -7.41 -13.43
CA ASN A 76 -12.08 -6.74 -12.28
C ASN A 76 -11.31 -5.46 -11.90
N LYS A 77 -12.02 -4.52 -11.26
CA LYS A 77 -11.53 -3.21 -10.87
C LYS A 77 -11.07 -3.23 -9.41
N TYR A 78 -9.93 -2.64 -9.11
CA TYR A 78 -9.30 -2.68 -7.80
C TYR A 78 -8.87 -1.29 -7.35
N LEU A 79 -9.21 -0.93 -6.11
CA LEU A 79 -8.55 0.14 -5.37
C LEU A 79 -7.34 -0.44 -4.65
N VAL A 80 -6.17 0.10 -4.95
CA VAL A 80 -4.92 -0.19 -4.23
C VAL A 80 -4.57 1.02 -3.40
N LYS A 81 -4.37 0.82 -2.09
CA LYS A 81 -3.92 1.84 -1.16
C LYS A 81 -2.63 1.40 -0.47
N THR A 82 -1.57 2.17 -0.65
CA THR A 82 -0.28 1.98 0.04
C THR A 82 -0.17 2.97 1.19
N ILE A 83 0.31 2.52 2.35
CA ILE A 83 0.41 3.34 3.57
C ILE A 83 1.85 3.30 4.10
N TYR A 84 2.37 4.46 4.43
CA TYR A 84 3.77 4.67 4.79
C TYR A 84 3.87 5.51 6.06
N TYR A 85 4.38 4.90 7.13
CA TYR A 85 4.80 5.61 8.33
C TYR A 85 6.30 5.37 8.54
N TYR A 86 7.11 6.41 8.36
CA TYR A 86 8.57 6.28 8.40
C TYR A 86 9.07 5.94 9.80
N GLY A 87 8.62 6.67 10.83
CA GLY A 87 8.95 6.40 12.22
C GLY A 87 10.44 6.24 12.55
N GLU A 88 11.34 6.76 11.71
CA GLU A 88 12.79 6.69 11.87
C GLU A 88 13.33 5.24 11.99
N PHE A 89 12.69 4.30 11.29
CA PHE A 89 12.98 2.86 11.43
C PHE A 89 14.44 2.48 11.11
N ASP A 90 15.14 3.28 10.30
CA ASP A 90 16.54 3.10 9.91
C ASP A 90 17.51 3.98 10.71
N GLY A 91 17.04 4.69 11.73
CA GLY A 91 17.83 5.64 12.53
C GLY A 91 18.20 6.92 11.77
N GLY A 92 17.66 7.13 10.57
CA GLY A 92 17.86 8.33 9.77
C GLY A 92 17.03 9.52 10.26
N LYS A 93 17.31 10.70 9.69
CA LYS A 93 16.58 11.95 9.97
C LYS A 93 15.60 12.35 8.87
N GLN A 94 15.65 11.66 7.73
CA GLN A 94 14.89 12.00 6.54
C GLN A 94 14.37 10.71 5.91
N PRO A 95 13.07 10.63 5.58
CA PRO A 95 12.52 9.47 4.91
C PRO A 95 13.09 9.33 3.49
N PRO A 96 13.24 8.09 2.98
CA PRO A 96 13.62 7.86 1.60
C PRO A 96 12.52 8.29 0.63
N VAL A 97 12.92 8.81 -0.52
CA VAL A 97 12.03 9.04 -1.67
C VAL A 97 12.25 7.90 -2.66
N PHE A 98 11.17 7.28 -3.13
CA PHE A 98 11.23 6.11 -4.01
C PHE A 98 9.99 6.02 -4.90
N ASP A 99 10.01 5.14 -5.89
CA ASP A 99 8.90 4.96 -6.82
C ASP A 99 7.98 3.81 -6.36
N GLN A 100 6.69 3.95 -6.63
CA GLN A 100 5.75 2.84 -6.61
C GLN A 100 5.22 2.53 -8.01
N ILE A 101 5.03 1.24 -8.26
CA ILE A 101 4.75 0.66 -9.57
C ILE A 101 3.57 -0.28 -9.41
N ILE A 102 2.59 -0.19 -10.30
CA ILE A 102 1.47 -1.13 -10.38
C ILE A 102 1.48 -1.83 -11.73
N GLU A 103 1.42 -3.16 -11.75
CA GLU A 103 1.45 -3.96 -12.99
C GLU A 103 2.61 -3.62 -13.94
N GLY A 104 3.77 -3.25 -13.38
CA GLY A 104 4.95 -2.85 -14.15
C GLY A 104 4.96 -1.40 -14.66
N THR A 105 3.88 -0.64 -14.43
CA THR A 105 3.77 0.78 -14.77
C THR A 105 4.07 1.65 -13.55
N LYS A 106 4.96 2.65 -13.68
CA LYS A 106 5.19 3.61 -12.60
C LYS A 106 3.89 4.35 -12.31
N TRP A 107 3.45 4.26 -11.07
CA TRP A 107 2.23 4.91 -10.60
C TRP A 107 2.54 6.29 -10.03
N SER A 108 3.45 6.39 -9.06
CA SER A 108 3.83 7.67 -8.46
C SER A 108 5.16 7.60 -7.70
N VAL A 109 5.65 8.76 -7.28
CA VAL A 109 6.77 8.89 -6.34
C VAL A 109 6.19 8.92 -4.93
N VAL A 110 6.71 8.07 -4.05
CA VAL A 110 6.46 8.09 -2.61
C VAL A 110 7.45 9.07 -1.98
N ASN A 111 6.91 10.11 -1.37
CA ASN A 111 7.66 11.11 -0.63
C ASN A 111 6.87 11.45 0.63
N THR A 112 7.34 10.96 1.78
CA THR A 112 6.67 11.14 3.08
C THR A 112 7.28 12.25 3.92
N THR A 113 8.14 13.12 3.35
CA THR A 113 8.88 14.15 4.12
C THR A 113 7.95 15.09 4.88
N GLU A 114 6.91 15.59 4.23
CA GLU A 114 5.97 16.55 4.85
C GLU A 114 5.12 15.92 5.96
N ASP A 115 4.59 14.72 5.73
CA ASP A 115 3.78 14.01 6.71
C ASP A 115 4.63 13.56 7.90
N TYR A 116 5.85 13.07 7.64
CA TYR A 116 6.82 12.73 8.69
C TYR A 116 7.12 13.94 9.60
N ALA A 117 7.33 15.13 9.03
CA ALA A 117 7.57 16.35 9.80
C ALA A 117 6.39 16.72 10.72
N LYS A 118 5.18 16.26 10.40
CA LYS A 118 3.96 16.43 11.21
C LYS A 118 3.67 15.23 12.12
N GLY A 119 4.52 14.19 12.10
CA GLY A 119 4.30 12.94 12.83
C GLY A 119 3.19 12.05 12.25
N LEU A 120 2.81 12.27 11.00
CA LEU A 120 1.71 11.59 10.31
C LEU A 120 2.22 10.48 9.37
N SER A 121 1.31 9.60 8.95
CA SER A 121 1.53 8.65 7.87
C SER A 121 1.06 9.24 6.53
N SER A 122 1.72 8.84 5.44
CA SER A 122 1.29 9.13 4.08
C SER A 122 0.53 7.94 3.51
N TYR A 123 -0.45 8.19 2.64
CA TYR A 123 -1.05 7.15 1.82
C TYR A 123 -1.21 7.59 0.38
N TYR A 124 -1.23 6.60 -0.51
CA TYR A 124 -1.47 6.82 -1.93
C TYR A 124 -2.54 5.83 -2.38
N GLU A 125 -3.40 6.25 -3.30
CA GLU A 125 -4.46 5.41 -3.85
C GLU A 125 -4.48 5.41 -5.38
N VAL A 126 -4.68 4.23 -5.96
CA VAL A 126 -4.90 4.06 -7.39
C VAL A 126 -6.02 3.07 -7.66
N VAL A 127 -6.84 3.38 -8.66
CA VAL A 127 -7.82 2.47 -9.23
C VAL A 127 -7.32 1.97 -10.57
N VAL A 128 -7.26 0.64 -10.70
CA VAL A 128 -6.84 -0.06 -11.92
C VAL A 128 -7.79 -1.20 -12.24
N VAL A 129 -7.77 -1.65 -13.51
CA VAL A 129 -8.34 -2.94 -13.90
C VAL A 129 -7.23 -3.96 -14.02
N SER A 130 -7.42 -5.14 -13.43
CA SER A 130 -6.41 -6.21 -13.53
C SER A 130 -6.43 -6.84 -14.92
N HIS A 131 -5.28 -6.86 -15.61
CA HIS A 131 -5.15 -7.52 -16.91
C HIS A 131 -4.90 -9.04 -16.81
N GLY A 132 -4.58 -9.54 -15.61
CA GLY A 132 -4.26 -10.93 -15.34
C GLY A 132 -4.98 -11.49 -14.12
N LYS A 133 -4.57 -12.70 -13.70
CA LYS A 133 -5.03 -13.35 -12.46
C LYS A 133 -4.20 -12.95 -11.23
N LYS A 134 -3.26 -12.02 -11.41
CA LYS A 134 -2.38 -11.50 -10.38
C LYS A 134 -2.29 -10.00 -10.52
N LEU A 135 -2.22 -9.30 -9.39
CA LEU A 135 -1.95 -7.87 -9.32
C LEU A 135 -0.65 -7.67 -8.54
N SER A 136 0.27 -6.90 -9.11
CA SER A 136 1.57 -6.60 -8.55
C SER A 136 1.66 -5.14 -8.14
N VAL A 137 2.08 -4.92 -6.89
CA VAL A 137 2.37 -3.60 -6.33
C VAL A 137 3.83 -3.61 -5.90
N CYS A 138 4.66 -2.81 -6.56
CA CYS A 138 6.10 -2.82 -6.34
C CYS A 138 6.62 -1.47 -5.88
N LEU A 139 7.66 -1.50 -5.05
CA LEU A 139 8.47 -0.34 -4.68
C LEU A 139 9.82 -0.43 -5.40
N ALA A 140 10.32 0.69 -5.92
CA ALA A 140 11.56 0.74 -6.67
C ALA A 140 12.42 1.92 -6.21
N ARG A 141 13.73 1.71 -6.12
CA ARG A 141 14.69 2.78 -5.84
C ARG A 141 14.73 3.74 -7.04
N ASN A 142 14.93 5.03 -6.79
CA ASN A 142 15.18 6.06 -7.79
C ASN A 142 16.42 6.89 -7.40
N GLU A 143 16.77 7.93 -8.17
CA GLU A 143 17.93 8.78 -7.88
C GLU A 143 17.89 9.47 -6.51
N HIS A 144 16.71 9.65 -5.92
CA HIS A 144 16.51 10.32 -4.64
C HIS A 144 16.52 9.35 -3.44
N THR A 145 16.50 8.03 -3.67
CA THR A 145 16.50 7.05 -2.58
C THR A 145 17.82 7.05 -1.79
N GLY A 146 18.93 7.43 -2.44
CA GLY A 146 20.25 7.49 -1.80
C GLY A 146 20.68 6.13 -1.24
N SER A 147 21.15 6.13 0.01
CA SER A 147 21.52 4.92 0.78
C SER A 147 20.38 4.32 1.60
N SER A 148 19.24 5.02 1.72
CA SER A 148 18.08 4.56 2.50
C SER A 148 17.29 3.47 1.75
N SER A 149 16.22 2.96 2.35
CA SER A 149 15.48 1.80 1.82
C SER A 149 14.01 2.13 1.55
N PRO A 150 13.46 1.83 0.36
CA PRO A 150 12.00 1.83 0.18
C PRO A 150 11.34 0.99 1.27
N PHE A 151 10.19 1.45 1.77
CA PHE A 151 9.49 0.80 2.88
C PHE A 151 7.98 0.87 2.68
N ILE A 152 7.22 0.07 3.41
CA ILE A 152 5.75 0.09 3.43
C ILE A 152 5.24 -0.44 4.78
N SER A 153 4.24 0.23 5.35
CA SER A 153 3.64 -0.12 6.65
C SER A 153 2.37 -0.96 6.48
N ALA A 154 1.52 -0.58 5.53
CA ALA A 154 0.34 -1.37 5.18
C ALA A 154 -0.02 -1.27 3.70
N LEU A 155 -0.75 -2.26 3.22
CA LEU A 155 -1.20 -2.36 1.84
C LEU A 155 -2.63 -2.90 1.78
N GLU A 156 -3.53 -2.15 1.16
CA GLU A 156 -4.91 -2.55 0.92
C GLU A 156 -5.12 -2.77 -0.59
N VAL A 157 -5.74 -3.90 -0.96
CA VAL A 157 -6.16 -4.19 -2.34
C VAL A 157 -7.63 -4.61 -2.31
N LYS A 158 -8.53 -3.69 -2.63
CA LYS A 158 -9.99 -3.87 -2.53
C LYS A 158 -10.59 -4.04 -3.91
N SER A 159 -11.41 -5.07 -4.09
CA SER A 159 -12.29 -5.16 -5.26
C SER A 159 -13.29 -4.02 -5.22
N LEU A 160 -13.47 -3.33 -6.35
CA LEU A 160 -14.51 -2.34 -6.54
C LEU A 160 -15.66 -2.91 -7.36
N ASP A 161 -16.85 -2.37 -7.17
CA ASP A 161 -17.97 -2.66 -8.07
C ASP A 161 -17.64 -2.20 -9.49
N GLY A 162 -18.00 -3.04 -10.47
CA GLY A 162 -17.70 -2.80 -11.88
C GLY A 162 -18.27 -1.49 -12.41
N SER A 163 -19.38 -1.01 -11.82
CA SER A 163 -20.06 0.23 -12.21
C SER A 163 -19.34 1.51 -11.79
N LEU A 164 -18.46 1.45 -10.78
CA LEU A 164 -17.73 2.61 -10.27
C LEU A 164 -16.73 3.11 -11.31
N TYR A 165 -16.75 4.38 -11.67
CA TYR A 165 -15.88 4.97 -12.70
C TYR A 165 -16.11 4.38 -14.11
N ASN A 166 -17.34 3.98 -14.44
CA ASN A 166 -17.71 3.47 -15.78
C ASN A 166 -17.26 4.32 -16.98
N PRO A 167 -17.27 5.66 -16.93
CA PRO A 167 -16.87 6.47 -18.08
C PRO A 167 -15.38 6.36 -18.47
N ILE A 168 -14.55 5.73 -17.63
CA ILE A 168 -13.10 5.67 -17.83
C ILE A 168 -12.70 4.43 -18.64
N ASP A 169 -11.94 4.64 -19.71
CA ASP A 169 -11.30 3.58 -20.47
C ASP A 169 -10.06 3.06 -19.72
N PHE A 170 -10.27 2.11 -18.82
CA PHE A 170 -9.19 1.47 -18.05
C PHE A 170 -8.24 0.61 -18.89
N SER A 171 -8.48 0.44 -20.20
CA SER A 171 -7.47 -0.15 -21.08
C SER A 171 -6.31 0.81 -21.38
N LYS A 172 -6.51 2.11 -21.14
CA LYS A 172 -5.54 3.18 -21.40
C LYS A 172 -5.17 3.98 -20.15
N TYR A 173 -6.08 4.05 -19.18
CA TYR A 173 -5.94 4.94 -18.04
C TYR A 173 -6.05 4.20 -16.69
N ALA A 174 -5.41 4.78 -15.68
CA ALA A 174 -5.64 4.47 -14.28
C ALA A 174 -6.08 5.76 -13.57
N LEU A 175 -6.80 5.65 -12.45
CA LEU A 175 -7.19 6.81 -11.65
C LEU A 175 -6.31 6.89 -10.42
N VAL A 176 -5.67 8.02 -10.19
CA VAL A 176 -4.90 8.29 -8.97
C VAL A 176 -5.72 9.26 -8.12
N THR A 177 -5.91 8.96 -6.84
CA THR A 177 -6.57 9.89 -5.93
C THR A 177 -5.68 11.11 -5.72
N VAL A 178 -6.22 12.30 -5.96
CA VAL A 178 -5.57 13.58 -5.62
C VAL A 178 -6.05 14.08 -4.27
N SER A 179 -7.36 14.05 -4.05
CA SER A 179 -7.97 14.38 -2.77
C SER A 179 -9.30 13.65 -2.59
N ARG A 180 -9.69 13.47 -1.33
CA ARG A 180 -11.02 12.99 -0.92
C ARG A 180 -11.57 14.01 0.07
N HIS A 181 -12.77 14.50 -0.20
CA HIS A 181 -13.43 15.49 0.65
C HIS A 181 -14.81 14.98 1.04
N HIS A 182 -15.17 15.16 2.31
CA HIS A 182 -16.52 14.93 2.81
C HIS A 182 -17.12 16.31 3.15
N PHE A 183 -18.00 16.82 2.28
CA PHE A 183 -18.60 18.13 2.49
C PHE A 183 -19.81 18.03 3.42
N GLY A 184 -19.82 18.85 4.48
CA GLY A 184 -21.00 19.03 5.35
C GLY A 184 -21.22 17.93 6.38
N GLY A 185 -20.29 17.00 6.56
CA GLY A 185 -20.27 16.03 7.65
C GLY A 185 -19.05 16.22 8.55
N GLU A 186 -19.06 15.59 9.73
CA GLU A 186 -17.84 15.42 10.51
C GLU A 186 -16.89 14.46 9.76
N ASP A 187 -15.59 14.65 9.96
CA ASP A 187 -14.59 13.75 9.39
C ASP A 187 -14.86 12.33 9.88
N ILE A 188 -15.04 11.40 8.94
CA ILE A 188 -15.09 9.97 9.28
C ILE A 188 -13.63 9.55 9.47
N ILE A 189 -13.22 9.56 10.75
CA ILE A 189 -11.93 9.01 11.19
C ILE A 189 -11.95 7.49 10.98
#